data_AF-D5MLI6-F1
#
_entry.id   AF-D5MLI6-F1
#
_cell.length_a   1.000
_cell.length_b   1.000
_cell.length_c   1.000
_cell.angle_alpha   90.00
_cell.angle_beta   90.00
_cell.angle_gamma   90.00
#
_symmetry.space_group_name_H-M   'P 1'
#
loop_
_entity.id
_entity.type
_entity.pdbx_description
1 polymer ?
#
loop_
_entity_poly.entity_id
_entity_poly.type
_entity_poly.pdbx_seq_one_letter_code
_entity_poly.pdbx_strand_id
1 'polypeptide(L)' 'MYLRRHDKHVDGETYGYWSLMESVRTARGPRQRIVATIGELPGLDREERIGRDAIGRLLTGKPPPQSL' A
#
# COMPACT_ATOMS: atom_id res chain seq x y z
N MET A 1 1.30 -10.82 5.27
CA MET A 1 0.79 -9.52 4.77
C MET A 1 -0.73 -9.54 4.77
N TYR A 2 -1.40 -8.40 4.86
CA TYR A 2 -2.87 -8.29 4.72
C TYR A 2 -3.24 -6.89 4.22
N LEU A 3 -4.46 -6.74 3.66
CA LEU A 3 -4.99 -5.44 3.25
C LEU A 3 -5.83 -4.83 4.37
N ARG A 4 -5.59 -3.56 4.69
CA ARG A 4 -6.43 -2.76 5.59
C ARG A 4 -7.17 -1.72 4.75
N ARG A 5 -8.51 -1.74 4.79
CA ARG A 5 -9.34 -0.73 4.14
C ARG A 5 -9.31 0.57 4.95
N HIS A 6 -9.30 1.68 4.23
CA HIS A 6 -9.41 3.04 4.74
C HIS A 6 -10.38 3.84 3.88
N ASP A 7 -11.02 4.82 4.48
CA ASP A 7 -11.83 5.81 3.79
C ASP A 7 -11.35 7.21 4.23
N LYS A 8 -11.19 8.12 3.28
CA LYS A 8 -10.78 9.52 3.52
C LYS A 8 -11.80 10.45 2.90
N HIS A 9 -12.20 11.48 3.63
CA HIS A 9 -13.08 12.52 3.12
C HIS A 9 -12.26 13.79 2.82
N VAL A 10 -12.33 14.29 1.58
CA VAL A 10 -11.61 15.47 1.10
C VAL A 10 -12.51 16.24 0.15
N ASP A 11 -12.66 17.55 0.35
CA ASP A 11 -13.42 18.47 -0.51
C ASP A 11 -14.85 18.00 -0.86
N GLY A 12 -15.52 17.34 0.09
CA GLY A 12 -16.88 16.83 -0.09
C GLY A 12 -16.96 15.46 -0.77
N GLU A 13 -15.83 14.89 -1.20
CA GLU A 13 -15.75 13.56 -1.79
C GLU A 13 -15.13 12.54 -0.84
N THR A 14 -15.59 11.29 -0.93
CA THR A 14 -15.07 10.16 -0.13
C THR A 14 -14.26 9.23 -1.00
N TYR A 15 -13.03 8.98 -0.59
CA TYR A 15 -12.06 8.14 -1.28
C TYR A 15 -11.78 6.88 -0.49
N GLY A 16 -12.09 5.74 -1.11
CA GLY A 16 -11.73 4.43 -0.59
C GLY A 16 -10.33 4.03 -1.04
N TYR A 17 -9.48 3.60 -0.10
CA TYR A 17 -8.16 3.08 -0.40
C TYR A 17 -7.78 1.95 0.56
N TRP A 18 -6.70 1.24 0.25
CA TRP A 18 -6.19 0.14 1.06
C TRP A 18 -4.71 0.36 1.35
N SER A 19 -4.29 -0.02 2.55
CA SER A 19 -2.89 -0.18 2.89
C SER A 19 -2.53 -1.67 2.85
N LEU A 20 -1.49 -2.03 2.11
CA LEU A 20 -0.86 -3.33 2.28
C LEU A 20 0.04 -3.29 3.50
N MET A 21 -0.22 -4.18 4.45
CA MET A 21 0.46 -4.26 5.73
C MET A 21 1.35 -5.51 5.78
N GLU A 22 2.55 -5.37 6.33
CA GLU A 22 3.40 -6.50 6.73
C GLU A 22 3.59 -6.55 8.25
N SER A 23 3.67 -7.77 8.79
CA SER A 23 4.04 -8.02 10.18
C SER A 23 5.55 -8.19 10.27
N VAL A 24 6.24 -7.31 10.98
CA VAL A 24 7.68 -7.40 11.25
C VAL A 24 7.93 -7.72 12.73
N ARG A 25 8.84 -8.65 13.03
CA ARG A 25 9.28 -8.89 14.42
C ARG A 25 10.36 -7.90 14.79
N THR A 26 10.19 -7.25 15.94
CA THR A 26 11.20 -6.38 16.55
C THR A 26 11.62 -6.97 17.89
N ALA A 27 12.70 -6.44 18.49
CA ALA A 27 13.10 -6.81 19.84
C ALA A 27 12.00 -6.57 20.90
N ARG A 28 11.04 -5.66 20.62
CA ARG A 28 9.88 -5.36 21.48
C ARG A 28 8.61 -6.12 21.08
N GLY A 29 8.74 -7.16 20.26
CA GLY A 29 7.65 -8.00 19.77
C GLY A 29 7.17 -7.67 18.35
N PRO A 30 6.07 -8.31 17.91
CA PRO A 30 5.49 -8.07 16.59
C PRO A 30 5.03 -6.62 16.40
N ARG A 31 5.26 -6.07 15.21
CA ARG A 31 4.83 -4.74 14.76
C ARG A 31 4.25 -4.84 13.36
N GLN A 32 3.44 -3.85 12.99
CA GLN A 32 2.84 -3.75 11.67
C GLN A 32 3.45 -2.56 10.93
N ARG A 33 3.74 -2.73 9.64
CA ARG A 33 4.31 -1.69 8.77
C ARG A 33 3.51 -1.61 7.47
N ILE A 34 3.25 -0.38 6.99
CA ILE A 34 2.69 -0.14 5.66
C ILE A 34 3.80 -0.39 4.62
N VAL A 35 3.53 -1.21 3.62
CA VAL A 35 4.45 -1.47 2.50
C VAL A 35 3.99 -0.81 1.20
N ALA A 36 2.69 -0.52 1.06
CA ALA A 36 2.14 0.19 -0.08
C ALA A 36 0.74 0.76 0.24
N THR A 37 0.40 1.84 -0.46
CA THR A 37 -0.95 2.38 -0.54
C THR A 37 -1.54 2.02 -1.91
N ILE A 38 -2.78 1.54 -1.93
CA ILE A 38 -3.47 1.07 -3.13
C ILE A 38 -4.82 1.77 -3.20
N GLY A 39 -5.08 2.50 -4.27
CA GLY A 39 -6.35 3.17 -4.50
C GLY A 39 -6.19 4.58 -5.05
N GLU A 40 -7.31 5.28 -5.15
CA GLU A 40 -7.36 6.66 -5.60
C GLU A 40 -7.39 7.55 -4.36
N LEU A 41 -6.22 8.04 -3.92
CA LEU A 41 -6.14 9.07 -2.90
C LEU A 41 -5.95 10.43 -3.57
N PRO A 42 -6.75 11.45 -3.23
CA PRO A 42 -6.49 12.82 -3.65
C PRO A 42 -5.21 13.31 -2.96
N GLY A 43 -4.31 13.89 -3.75
CA GLY A 43 -3.00 14.37 -3.29
C GLY A 43 -1.91 13.31 -3.20
N LEU A 44 -2.13 12.10 -3.75
CA LEU A 44 -1.03 11.17 -4.04
C LEU A 44 -0.43 11.53 -5.40
N ASP A 45 0.75 12.15 -5.38
CA ASP A 45 1.51 12.44 -6.59
C ASP A 45 1.81 11.12 -7.33
N ARG A 46 1.98 11.19 -8.65
CA ARG A 46 1.99 10.06 -9.59
C ARG A 46 2.94 8.91 -9.22
N GLU A 47 3.93 9.17 -8.35
CA GLU A 47 4.95 8.24 -7.86
C GLU A 47 4.45 7.26 -6.78
N GLU A 48 3.42 7.62 -6.01
CA GLU A 48 2.84 6.74 -4.97
C GLU A 48 1.73 5.82 -5.52
N ARG A 49 1.40 5.93 -6.83
CA ARG A 49 0.47 5.00 -7.50
C ARG A 49 1.18 3.72 -7.91
N ILE A 50 0.95 2.65 -7.16
CA ILE A 50 1.30 1.31 -7.62
C ILE A 50 0.19 0.83 -8.56
N GLY A 51 0.53 0.74 -9.85
CA GLY A 51 -0.39 0.22 -10.88
C GLY A 51 -0.89 -1.18 -10.54
N ARG A 52 -2.11 -1.50 -10.98
CA ARG A 52 -2.78 -2.80 -10.76
C ARG A 52 -1.86 -4.00 -11.00
N ASP A 53 -0.99 -3.91 -12.00
CA ASP A 53 -0.06 -4.98 -12.42
C ASP A 53 1.03 -5.27 -11.37
N ALA A 54 1.35 -4.30 -10.51
CA ALA A 54 2.33 -4.45 -9.44
C ALA A 54 1.73 -5.00 -8.13
N ILE A 55 0.41 -5.08 -7.99
CA ILE A 55 -0.25 -5.63 -6.80
C ILE A 55 0.14 -7.09 -6.57
N GLY A 56 0.10 -7.93 -7.61
CA GLY A 56 0.45 -9.35 -7.48
C GLY A 56 1.90 -9.57 -7.02
N ARG A 57 2.82 -8.73 -7.50
CA ARG A 57 4.22 -8.72 -7.07
C ARG A 57 4.36 -8.36 -5.59
N LEU A 58 3.69 -7.30 -5.14
CA LEU A 58 3.72 -6.87 -3.75
C LEU A 58 3.14 -7.91 -2.80
N LEU A 59 1.99 -8.50 -3.14
CA LEU A 59 1.34 -9.54 -2.34
C LEU A 59 2.20 -10.79 -2.20
N THR A 60 3.08 -11.05 -3.17
CA THR A 60 3.99 -12.20 -3.17
C THR A 60 5.39 -11.89 -2.67
N GLY A 61 5.67 -10.64 -2.27
CA GLY A 61 6.98 -10.21 -1.78
C GLY A 61 8.09 -10.24 -2.84
N LYS A 62 7.73 -10.25 -4.13
CA LYS A 62 8.72 -10.29 -5.22
C LYS A 62 9.34 -8.91 -5.45
N PRO A 63 10.67 -8.80 -5.68
CA PRO A 63 11.30 -7.52 -5.98
C PRO A 63 10.82 -6.96 -7.33
N PRO A 64 10.86 -5.63 -7.54
CA PRO A 64 10.58 -5.04 -8.84
C PRO A 64 11.49 -5.63 -9.92
N PRO A 65 11.02 -5.79 -11.17
CA PRO A 65 11.87 -6.22 -12.26
C PRO A 65 13.05 -5.25 -12.36
N GLN A 66 14.28 -5.76 -12.39
CA GLN A 66 15.44 -4.94 -12.66
C GLN A 66 15.29 -4.36 -14.06
N SER A 67 15.21 -3.04 -14.14
CA SER A 67 15.35 -2.32 -15.40
C SER A 67 16.74 -2.63 -15.95
N LEU A 68 16.81 -3.19 -17.16
CA LEU A 68 18.05 -3.27 -17.95
C LEU A 68 18.47 -1.87 -18.42
#